data_AF-A0A0Q9YJA6-F1
#
_entry.id   AF-A0A0Q9YJA6-F1
#
_cell.length_a   1.000
_cell.length_b   1.000
_cell.length_c   1.000
_cell.angle_alpha   90.00
_cell.angle_beta   90.00
_cell.angle_gamma   90.00
#
_symmetry.space_group_name_H-M   'P 1'
#
loop_
_entity.id
_entity.type
_entity.pdbx_description
1 polymer ?
#
loop_
_entity_poly.entity_id
_entity_poly.type
_entity_poly.pdbx_seq_one_letter_code
_entity_poly.pdbx_strand_id
1 'polypeptide(L)'
;MKQGTHRLSLLKERARKIRKIDSTENASEATYSPVEHALTIPEIIANILYHYPHSGILGQNNIMTVSKLWHKVLKENDLIDDFSFKKLIEDCVKYPEGVIHILKDKSLQPYLTTEKLFKIISCHKAFAIHFLQNIDISNSEQKDVAILANYHSEVVMCILEKLKTYEGNATFTGLLMRLGKQDPIIAEHILNTPELIKRASLRLFSEINPNIAIRILNEPFGYGKCTKPGHYYPVVLFQYLEVLIEIGKKQKGFEFLKELNINTPEEFVCKLEDCALRLSRNVLSEIALYNEEVRMKIMMTPSLRKKVGKSSIIHLGEVHAKAAMYILETRILHSYNSFDSVLATFARHITVAKYIFNTPELFNLLSHEIIVSIASKSHEMAMHILKTEELCKLLESKDIIKLGYENPTVAKYILSTPEICAKMMTDDMFALANKHSFVVKNILDTDEFRKRIDDTQLISLECLKYKIRNFTPSAIQQQVCKQAQLWNVLTNELDEDNNHNDSVSLRRG
;
A
#
# COMPACT_ATOMS: atom_id res chain seq x y z
N MET A 1 -51.74 -35.71 15.96
CA MET A 1 -50.38 -36.28 16.06
C MET A 1 -50.12 -37.23 14.88
N LYS A 2 -49.59 -36.72 13.75
CA LYS A 2 -48.97 -37.51 12.64
C LYS A 2 -48.40 -36.56 11.55
N GLN A 3 -47.56 -35.60 11.94
CA GLN A 3 -46.81 -34.74 11.00
C GLN A 3 -45.36 -34.46 11.44
N GLY A 4 -44.82 -35.28 12.36
CA GLY A 4 -43.46 -35.12 12.89
C GLY A 4 -42.37 -35.98 12.22
N THR A 5 -42.75 -37.00 11.45
CA THR A 5 -41.81 -38.04 10.97
C THR A 5 -41.26 -37.83 9.56
N HIS A 6 -41.86 -36.96 8.75
CA HIS A 6 -41.42 -36.74 7.36
C HIS A 6 -40.28 -35.71 7.22
N ARG A 7 -40.07 -34.86 8.23
CA ARG A 7 -39.05 -33.79 8.21
C ARG A 7 -37.66 -34.28 8.66
N LEU A 8 -37.61 -35.37 9.41
CA LEU A 8 -36.37 -36.00 9.92
C LEU A 8 -35.72 -36.97 8.91
N SER A 9 -36.47 -37.49 7.94
CA SER A 9 -35.94 -38.37 6.87
C SER A 9 -35.17 -37.56 5.82
N LEU A 10 -35.69 -36.40 5.40
CA LEU A 10 -35.05 -35.49 4.45
C LEU A 10 -33.73 -34.87 4.95
N LEU A 11 -33.58 -34.68 6.27
CA LEU A 11 -32.33 -34.15 6.85
C LEU A 11 -31.22 -35.21 6.95
N LYS A 12 -31.56 -36.49 7.11
CA LYS A 12 -30.59 -37.59 7.09
C LYS A 12 -30.07 -37.89 5.69
N GLU A 13 -30.86 -37.63 4.67
CA GLU A 13 -30.49 -37.85 3.26
C GLU A 13 -29.51 -36.78 2.75
N ARG A 14 -29.65 -35.52 3.20
CA ARG A 14 -28.68 -34.44 2.89
C ARG A 14 -27.33 -34.60 3.59
N ALA A 15 -27.27 -35.22 4.77
CA ALA A 15 -26.02 -35.41 5.52
C ALA A 15 -25.12 -36.54 4.97
N ARG A 16 -25.62 -37.40 4.07
CA ARG A 16 -24.84 -38.50 3.47
C ARG A 16 -24.12 -38.15 2.16
N LYS A 17 -24.38 -36.98 1.57
CA LYS A 17 -23.79 -36.59 0.27
C LYS A 17 -22.50 -35.76 0.34
N ILE A 18 -21.98 -35.52 1.55
CA ILE A 18 -20.69 -34.84 1.75
C ILE A 18 -19.74 -35.81 2.44
N ARG A 19 -19.22 -36.79 1.69
CA ARG A 19 -18.03 -37.56 2.07
C ARG A 19 -17.09 -37.63 0.86
N LYS A 20 -15.90 -37.06 1.08
CA LYS A 20 -14.60 -37.32 0.43
C LYS A 20 -14.61 -37.50 -1.09
N ILE A 21 -14.21 -36.43 -1.79
CA ILE A 21 -13.53 -36.54 -3.08
C ILE A 21 -12.03 -36.39 -2.78
N ASP A 22 -11.41 -37.52 -2.50
CA ASP A 22 -9.96 -37.74 -2.63
C ASP A 22 -9.82 -39.01 -3.47
N SER A 23 -9.51 -38.85 -4.75
CA SER A 23 -8.70 -39.78 -5.53
C SER A 23 -8.66 -39.32 -6.99
N THR A 24 -7.46 -38.94 -7.42
CA THR A 24 -7.03 -38.96 -8.81
C THR A 24 -7.25 -40.35 -9.40
N GLU A 25 -8.16 -40.48 -10.37
CA GLU A 25 -8.03 -41.30 -11.59
C GLU A 25 -9.37 -41.31 -12.34
N ASN A 26 -9.27 -41.21 -13.67
CA ASN A 26 -10.32 -41.25 -14.69
C ASN A 26 -11.14 -39.97 -14.87
N ALA A 27 -10.71 -39.15 -15.83
CA ALA A 27 -11.53 -38.14 -16.48
C ALA A 27 -12.67 -38.82 -17.25
N SER A 28 -13.75 -39.16 -16.56
CA SER A 28 -15.03 -39.49 -17.17
C SER A 28 -15.66 -38.20 -17.69
N GLU A 29 -16.11 -38.21 -18.95
CA GLU A 29 -16.87 -37.15 -19.59
C GLU A 29 -17.89 -36.55 -18.62
N ALA A 30 -17.69 -35.28 -18.26
CA ALA A 30 -18.64 -34.55 -17.45
C ALA A 30 -19.95 -34.50 -18.22
N THR A 31 -20.93 -35.32 -17.83
CA THR A 31 -22.31 -35.20 -18.27
C THR A 31 -22.81 -33.83 -17.82
N TYR A 32 -22.71 -32.86 -18.72
CA TYR A 32 -23.28 -31.54 -18.54
C TYR A 32 -24.75 -31.71 -18.20
N SER A 33 -25.18 -31.10 -17.10
CA SER A 33 -26.60 -31.04 -16.78
C SER A 33 -27.33 -30.40 -17.97
N PRO A 34 -28.44 -30.97 -18.45
CA PRO A 34 -29.25 -30.34 -19.50
C PRO A 34 -29.63 -28.89 -19.16
N VAL A 35 -29.71 -28.57 -17.86
CA VAL A 35 -29.94 -27.21 -17.35
C VAL A 35 -28.72 -26.31 -17.60
N GLU A 36 -27.50 -26.78 -17.34
CA GLU A 36 -26.29 -26.01 -17.59
C GLU A 36 -26.11 -25.74 -19.08
N HIS A 37 -26.38 -26.74 -19.94
CA HIS A 37 -26.35 -26.54 -21.39
C HIS A 37 -27.44 -25.56 -21.85
N ALA A 38 -28.66 -25.67 -21.33
CA ALA A 38 -29.74 -24.73 -21.63
C ALA A 38 -29.40 -23.28 -21.19
N LEU A 39 -28.67 -23.10 -20.09
CA LEU A 39 -28.17 -21.79 -19.65
C LEU A 39 -27.00 -21.25 -20.48
N THR A 40 -26.42 -22.04 -21.40
CA THR A 40 -25.46 -21.52 -22.39
C THR A 40 -26.12 -20.95 -23.64
N ILE A 41 -27.44 -21.16 -23.83
CA ILE A 41 -28.18 -20.71 -25.00
C ILE A 41 -28.78 -19.31 -24.73
N PRO A 42 -28.32 -18.25 -25.41
CA PRO A 42 -28.72 -16.87 -25.13
C PRO A 42 -30.23 -16.63 -25.22
N GLU A 43 -30.92 -17.29 -26.16
CA GLU A 43 -32.35 -17.17 -26.37
C GLU A 43 -33.14 -17.73 -25.19
N ILE A 44 -32.66 -18.83 -24.59
CA ILE A 44 -33.29 -19.44 -23.40
C ILE A 44 -33.10 -18.51 -22.20
N ILE A 45 -31.91 -17.97 -21.98
CA ILE A 45 -31.68 -16.98 -20.91
C ILE A 45 -32.53 -15.74 -21.11
N ALA A 46 -32.60 -15.21 -22.34
CA ALA A 46 -33.42 -14.05 -22.66
C ALA A 46 -34.90 -14.32 -22.37
N ASN A 47 -35.40 -15.50 -22.73
CA ASN A 47 -36.79 -15.88 -22.51
C ASN A 47 -37.10 -16.12 -21.02
N ILE A 48 -36.18 -16.74 -20.27
CA ILE A 48 -36.26 -16.87 -18.81
C ILE A 48 -36.32 -15.48 -18.17
N LEU A 49 -35.42 -14.57 -18.55
CA LEU A 49 -35.38 -13.21 -17.99
C LEU A 49 -36.59 -12.36 -18.39
N TYR A 50 -37.16 -12.59 -19.57
CA TYR A 50 -38.36 -11.92 -20.06
C TYR A 50 -39.61 -12.30 -19.27
N HIS A 51 -39.73 -13.58 -18.89
CA HIS A 51 -40.85 -14.08 -18.09
C HIS A 51 -40.60 -14.07 -16.58
N TYR A 52 -39.37 -13.80 -16.14
CA TYR A 52 -39.08 -13.63 -14.73
C TYR A 52 -39.62 -12.27 -14.27
N PRO A 53 -40.50 -12.23 -13.25
CA PRO A 53 -40.91 -10.96 -12.67
C PRO A 53 -39.65 -10.22 -12.19
N HIS A 54 -39.54 -8.92 -12.46
CA HIS A 54 -38.36 -8.14 -12.10
C HIS A 54 -38.04 -8.21 -10.59
N SER A 55 -39.07 -8.46 -9.76
CA SER A 55 -38.96 -8.70 -8.32
C SER A 55 -38.37 -10.06 -7.93
N GLY A 56 -38.32 -11.05 -8.84
CA GLY A 56 -37.77 -12.38 -8.58
C GLY A 56 -36.27 -12.49 -8.78
N ILE A 57 -35.66 -11.58 -9.56
CA ILE A 57 -34.19 -11.50 -9.71
C ILE A 57 -33.56 -10.95 -8.42
N LEU A 58 -34.35 -10.24 -7.61
CA LEU A 58 -34.06 -9.91 -6.24
C LEU A 58 -34.41 -11.14 -5.39
N GLY A 59 -33.41 -11.93 -4.97
CA GLY A 59 -33.64 -13.06 -4.08
C GLY A 59 -34.44 -12.65 -2.83
N GLN A 60 -35.25 -13.57 -2.28
CA GLN A 60 -36.08 -13.37 -1.07
C GLN A 60 -35.31 -12.89 0.18
N ASN A 61 -33.98 -12.87 0.13
CA ASN A 61 -33.15 -12.15 1.08
C ASN A 61 -32.90 -10.75 0.51
N ASN A 62 -33.73 -9.79 0.90
CA ASN A 62 -33.38 -8.37 0.82
C ASN A 62 -31.91 -8.19 1.22
N ILE A 63 -31.11 -7.56 0.35
CA ILE A 63 -29.67 -7.28 0.50
C ILE A 63 -28.76 -8.47 0.15
N MET A 64 -28.60 -8.77 -1.14
CA MET A 64 -27.26 -8.89 -1.73
C MET A 64 -27.32 -8.42 -3.16
N THR A 65 -26.70 -7.27 -3.43
CA THR A 65 -26.51 -6.74 -4.77
C THR A 65 -25.58 -7.69 -5.52
N VAL A 66 -26.13 -8.71 -6.17
CA VAL A 66 -25.37 -9.47 -7.18
C VAL A 66 -25.31 -8.56 -8.40
N SER A 67 -24.32 -7.67 -8.44
CA SER A 67 -23.97 -7.03 -9.70
C SER A 67 -23.69 -8.17 -10.69
N LYS A 68 -24.24 -8.09 -11.91
CA LYS A 68 -24.00 -9.10 -12.96
C LYS A 68 -22.50 -9.31 -13.25
N LEU A 69 -21.64 -8.39 -12.80
CA LEU A 69 -20.18 -8.42 -12.93
C LEU A 69 -19.46 -8.86 -11.65
N TRP A 70 -20.11 -8.80 -10.48
CA TRP A 70 -19.50 -9.13 -9.18
C TRP A 70 -20.19 -10.36 -8.59
N HIS A 71 -19.62 -11.53 -8.85
CA HIS A 71 -20.13 -12.81 -8.33
C HIS A 71 -19.81 -13.05 -6.84
N LYS A 72 -19.14 -12.11 -6.16
CA LYS A 72 -18.70 -12.26 -4.77
C LYS A 72 -19.48 -11.34 -3.84
N VAL A 73 -20.15 -11.95 -2.89
CA VAL A 73 -20.70 -11.28 -1.71
C VAL A 73 -19.54 -10.69 -0.91
N LEU A 74 -19.50 -9.37 -0.80
CA LEU A 74 -18.53 -8.70 0.07
C LEU A 74 -18.87 -8.98 1.53
N LYS A 75 -17.84 -9.36 2.28
CA LYS A 75 -17.93 -9.65 3.72
C LYS A 75 -17.16 -8.59 4.49
N GLU A 76 -17.46 -8.47 5.77
CA GLU A 76 -16.73 -7.59 6.71
C GLU A 76 -15.21 -7.81 6.63
N ASN A 77 -14.79 -9.08 6.51
CA ASN A 77 -13.38 -9.45 6.40
C ASN A 77 -12.70 -8.86 5.15
N ASP A 78 -13.43 -8.64 4.05
CA ASP A 78 -12.87 -8.05 2.82
C ASP A 78 -12.50 -6.56 3.03
N LEU A 79 -13.12 -5.90 4.00
CA LEU A 79 -12.84 -4.51 4.38
C LEU A 79 -11.87 -4.40 5.55
N ILE A 80 -11.80 -5.40 6.43
CA ILE A 80 -10.90 -5.40 7.60
C ILE A 80 -9.48 -5.80 7.20
N ASP A 81 -9.33 -6.86 6.40
CA ASP A 81 -8.04 -7.39 5.98
C ASP A 81 -7.43 -6.56 4.83
N ASP A 82 -6.23 -6.02 5.02
CA ASP A 82 -5.61 -5.11 4.04
C ASP A 82 -5.30 -5.80 2.71
N PHE A 83 -5.00 -7.10 2.70
CA PHE A 83 -4.76 -7.86 1.47
C PHE A 83 -6.06 -8.00 0.67
N SER A 84 -7.15 -8.40 1.33
CA SER A 84 -8.47 -8.51 0.72
C SER A 84 -9.00 -7.15 0.26
N PHE A 85 -8.76 -6.09 1.03
CA PHE A 85 -9.13 -4.73 0.66
C PHE A 85 -8.33 -4.23 -0.55
N LYS A 86 -7.04 -4.55 -0.66
CA LYS A 86 -6.25 -4.23 -1.85
C LYS A 86 -6.86 -4.86 -3.11
N LYS A 87 -7.22 -6.15 -3.03
CA LYS A 87 -7.90 -6.84 -4.15
C LYS A 87 -9.25 -6.19 -4.48
N LEU A 88 -10.01 -5.79 -3.47
CA LEU A 88 -11.27 -5.05 -3.66
C LEU A 88 -11.04 -3.75 -4.45
N ILE A 89 -9.99 -3.00 -4.13
CA ILE A 89 -9.63 -1.77 -4.85
C ILE A 89 -9.24 -2.07 -6.31
N GLU A 90 -8.46 -3.13 -6.56
CA GLU A 90 -8.13 -3.58 -7.93
C GLU A 90 -9.41 -3.91 -8.72
N ASP A 91 -10.38 -4.57 -8.10
CA ASP A 91 -11.68 -4.87 -8.71
C ASP A 91 -12.51 -3.60 -8.96
N CYS A 92 -12.51 -2.64 -8.03
CA CYS A 92 -13.20 -1.34 -8.18
C CYS A 92 -12.62 -0.49 -9.31
N VAL A 93 -11.29 -0.50 -9.51
CA VAL A 93 -10.65 0.23 -10.63
C VAL A 93 -11.08 -0.38 -11.97
N LYS A 94 -11.25 -1.70 -12.03
CA LYS A 94 -11.69 -2.41 -13.23
C LYS A 94 -13.19 -2.22 -13.50
N TYR A 95 -14.00 -2.11 -12.44
CA TYR A 95 -15.45 -1.99 -12.50
C TYR A 95 -15.95 -0.86 -11.57
N PRO A 96 -15.79 0.42 -11.98
CA PRO A 96 -16.08 1.58 -11.14
C PRO A 96 -17.50 1.60 -10.57
N GLU A 97 -18.49 1.06 -11.28
CA GLU A 97 -19.88 1.01 -10.85
C GLU A 97 -20.06 0.26 -9.51
N GLY A 98 -19.18 -0.71 -9.23
CA GLY A 98 -19.14 -1.45 -7.98
C GLY A 98 -18.95 -0.55 -6.75
N VAL A 99 -18.25 0.57 -6.92
CA VAL A 99 -18.02 1.58 -5.87
C VAL A 99 -19.34 2.06 -5.28
N ILE A 100 -20.30 2.43 -6.12
CA ILE A 100 -21.59 2.96 -5.65
C ILE A 100 -22.37 1.91 -4.87
N HIS A 101 -22.32 0.64 -5.30
CA HIS A 101 -22.97 -0.46 -4.59
C HIS A 101 -22.37 -0.70 -3.21
N ILE A 102 -21.03 -0.64 -3.09
CA ILE A 102 -20.33 -0.75 -1.80
C ILE A 102 -20.75 0.38 -0.86
N LEU A 103 -20.79 1.62 -1.37
CA LEU A 103 -21.14 2.79 -0.57
C LEU A 103 -22.63 2.83 -0.16
N LYS A 104 -23.52 2.20 -0.94
CA LYS A 104 -24.95 2.05 -0.61
C LYS A 104 -25.20 1.01 0.50
N ASP A 105 -24.30 0.04 0.68
CA ASP A 105 -24.50 -1.05 1.63
C ASP A 105 -24.28 -0.61 3.09
N LYS A 106 -25.38 -0.44 3.82
CA LYS A 106 -25.39 -0.03 5.23
C LYS A 106 -24.66 -1.02 6.15
N SER A 107 -24.58 -2.30 5.78
CA SER A 107 -23.89 -3.31 6.59
C SER A 107 -22.37 -3.18 6.55
N LEU A 108 -21.84 -2.55 5.50
CA LEU A 108 -20.41 -2.35 5.29
C LEU A 108 -19.90 -1.03 5.89
N GLN A 109 -20.78 -0.04 6.10
CA GLN A 109 -20.42 1.29 6.58
C GLN A 109 -19.57 1.32 7.86
N PRO A 110 -19.85 0.50 8.91
CA PRO A 110 -19.03 0.52 10.13
C PRO A 110 -17.57 0.13 9.92
N TYR A 111 -17.26 -0.54 8.80
CA TYR A 111 -15.92 -1.05 8.47
C TYR A 111 -15.15 -0.13 7.50
N LEU A 112 -15.79 0.93 6.98
CA LEU A 112 -15.20 1.84 6.00
C LEU A 112 -14.58 3.06 6.67
N THR A 113 -13.36 2.97 7.19
CA THR A 113 -12.61 4.16 7.69
C THR A 113 -12.55 5.27 6.62
N THR A 114 -12.37 6.55 7.01
CA THR A 114 -12.28 7.66 6.03
C THR A 114 -11.25 7.40 4.93
N GLU A 115 -10.09 6.83 5.29
CA GLU A 115 -9.06 6.44 4.32
C GLU A 115 -9.57 5.37 3.33
N LYS A 116 -10.20 4.30 3.84
CA LYS A 116 -10.76 3.21 3.00
C LYS A 116 -11.90 3.72 2.12
N LEU A 117 -12.74 4.58 2.67
CA LEU A 117 -13.81 5.26 1.94
C LEU A 117 -13.26 6.06 0.77
N PHE A 118 -12.24 6.90 0.99
CA PHE A 118 -11.64 7.70 -0.07
C PHE A 118 -10.90 6.86 -1.11
N LYS A 119 -10.26 5.75 -0.71
CA LYS A 119 -9.68 4.77 -1.65
C LYS A 119 -10.74 4.14 -2.55
N ILE A 120 -11.92 3.85 -2.01
CA ILE A 120 -13.06 3.31 -2.78
C ILE A 120 -13.62 4.39 -3.72
N ILE A 121 -13.89 5.60 -3.21
CA ILE A 121 -14.40 6.72 -4.02
C ILE A 121 -13.46 7.04 -5.18
N SER A 122 -12.14 7.03 -4.95
CA SER A 122 -11.16 7.39 -5.97
C SER A 122 -11.18 6.47 -7.18
N CYS A 123 -11.75 5.28 -7.08
CA CYS A 123 -11.92 4.35 -8.20
C CYS A 123 -13.09 4.74 -9.14
N HIS A 124 -13.94 5.70 -8.76
CA HIS A 124 -15.09 6.14 -9.55
C HIS A 124 -15.02 7.65 -9.86
N LYS A 125 -14.40 8.00 -10.98
CA LYS A 125 -14.16 9.39 -11.43
C LYS A 125 -15.35 10.36 -11.22
N ALA A 126 -16.52 10.06 -11.81
CA ALA A 126 -17.66 10.99 -11.79
C ALA A 126 -18.15 11.26 -10.36
N PHE A 127 -18.34 10.19 -9.57
CA PHE A 127 -18.70 10.30 -8.17
C PHE A 127 -17.65 11.03 -7.32
N ALA A 128 -16.35 10.79 -7.56
CA ALA A 128 -15.27 11.49 -6.86
C ALA A 128 -15.28 13.00 -7.13
N ILE A 129 -15.46 13.41 -8.39
CA ILE A 129 -15.59 14.83 -8.77
C ILE A 129 -16.82 15.45 -8.12
N HIS A 130 -17.97 14.78 -8.19
CA HIS A 130 -19.20 15.25 -7.57
C HIS A 130 -19.06 15.40 -6.05
N PHE A 131 -18.49 14.39 -5.40
CA PHE A 131 -18.20 14.42 -3.97
C PHE A 131 -17.32 15.62 -3.62
N LEU A 132 -16.22 15.82 -4.36
CA LEU A 132 -15.32 16.94 -4.17
C LEU A 132 -16.04 18.28 -4.34
N GLN A 133 -16.90 18.44 -5.34
CA GLN A 133 -17.68 19.67 -5.55
C GLN A 133 -18.55 20.01 -4.33
N ASN A 134 -19.15 19.00 -3.70
CA ASN A 134 -20.13 19.16 -2.62
C ASN A 134 -19.55 19.08 -1.20
N ILE A 135 -18.24 18.85 -1.05
CA ILE A 135 -17.58 18.84 0.26
C ILE A 135 -16.60 20.01 0.40
N ASP A 136 -16.53 20.54 1.63
CA ASP A 136 -15.46 21.44 2.03
C ASP A 136 -14.22 20.64 2.43
N ILE A 137 -13.24 20.62 1.54
CA ILE A 137 -11.97 19.93 1.77
C ILE A 137 -11.03 20.69 2.72
N SER A 138 -11.38 21.92 3.13
CA SER A 138 -10.53 22.74 4.00
C SER A 138 -10.27 22.10 5.37
N ASN A 139 -11.25 21.34 5.87
CA ASN A 139 -11.21 20.65 7.15
C ASN A 139 -10.74 19.19 7.03
N SER A 140 -10.50 18.70 5.81
CA SER A 140 -10.05 17.32 5.59
C SER A 140 -8.54 17.21 5.75
N GLU A 141 -8.07 16.07 6.27
CA GLU A 141 -6.63 15.82 6.28
C GLU A 141 -6.10 15.75 4.84
N GLN A 142 -5.00 16.45 4.55
CA GLN A 142 -4.40 16.48 3.21
C GLN A 142 -4.06 15.09 2.67
N LYS A 143 -3.72 14.17 3.57
CA LYS A 143 -3.40 12.79 3.20
C LYS A 143 -4.62 12.10 2.60
N ASP A 144 -5.81 12.39 3.11
CA ASP A 144 -7.06 11.80 2.69
C ASP A 144 -7.47 12.42 1.34
N VAL A 145 -7.40 13.75 1.21
CA VAL A 145 -7.71 14.42 -0.08
C VAL A 145 -6.79 13.93 -1.21
N ALA A 146 -5.51 13.68 -0.92
CA ALA A 146 -4.58 13.12 -1.91
C ALA A 146 -4.98 11.72 -2.40
N ILE A 147 -5.63 10.91 -1.56
CA ILE A 147 -6.09 9.56 -1.91
C ILE A 147 -7.18 9.59 -2.98
N LEU A 148 -8.07 10.60 -2.94
CA LEU A 148 -9.13 10.78 -3.94
C LEU A 148 -8.58 10.92 -5.36
N ALA A 149 -7.36 11.47 -5.48
CA ALA A 149 -6.68 11.77 -6.73
C ALA A 149 -5.90 10.59 -7.33
N ASN A 150 -5.82 9.43 -6.66
CA ASN A 150 -4.87 8.36 -7.02
C ASN A 150 -5.06 7.74 -8.42
N TYR A 151 -6.27 7.77 -9.00
CA TYR A 151 -6.58 7.03 -10.23
C TYR A 151 -6.98 7.91 -11.43
N HIS A 152 -7.28 9.20 -11.21
CA HIS A 152 -7.86 10.06 -12.23
C HIS A 152 -7.29 11.47 -12.16
N SER A 153 -6.64 11.94 -13.24
CA SER A 153 -6.05 13.28 -13.31
C SER A 153 -7.11 14.38 -13.28
N GLU A 154 -8.32 14.12 -13.78
CA GLU A 154 -9.43 15.09 -13.73
C GLU A 154 -9.88 15.37 -12.30
N VAL A 155 -9.82 14.37 -11.42
CA VAL A 155 -10.08 14.53 -9.98
C VAL A 155 -9.01 15.44 -9.36
N VAL A 156 -7.74 15.27 -9.76
CA VAL A 156 -6.65 16.15 -9.32
C VAL A 156 -6.91 17.59 -9.77
N MET A 157 -7.27 17.80 -11.03
CA MET A 157 -7.57 19.14 -11.55
C MET A 157 -8.73 19.79 -10.78
N CYS A 158 -9.80 19.04 -10.47
CA CYS A 158 -10.89 19.51 -9.63
C CYS A 158 -10.39 19.96 -8.24
N ILE A 159 -9.50 19.18 -7.61
CA ILE A 159 -8.87 19.55 -6.34
C ILE A 159 -8.05 20.84 -6.50
N LEU A 160 -7.22 20.95 -7.55
CA LEU A 160 -6.38 22.12 -7.78
C LEU A 160 -7.20 23.39 -8.00
N GLU A 161 -8.30 23.32 -8.77
CA GLU A 161 -9.23 24.45 -8.94
C GLU A 161 -9.82 24.90 -7.60
N LYS A 162 -10.25 23.97 -6.75
CA LYS A 162 -10.69 24.30 -5.39
C LYS A 162 -9.57 24.92 -4.55
N LEU A 163 -8.34 24.44 -4.68
CA LEU A 163 -7.20 24.99 -3.93
C LEU A 163 -6.86 26.43 -4.31
N LYS A 164 -7.14 26.86 -5.55
CA LYS A 164 -6.95 28.25 -5.97
C LYS A 164 -7.79 29.21 -5.14
N THR A 165 -9.02 28.82 -4.77
CA THR A 165 -9.97 29.70 -4.06
C THR A 165 -9.69 29.83 -2.56
N TYR A 166 -8.91 28.93 -1.96
CA TYR A 166 -8.57 29.03 -0.54
C TYR A 166 -7.40 29.98 -0.33
N GLU A 167 -7.63 31.19 0.18
CA GLU A 167 -6.53 32.10 0.56
C GLU A 167 -5.97 31.76 1.95
N GLY A 168 -4.64 31.89 2.12
CA GLY A 168 -4.00 31.98 3.45
C GLY A 168 -3.63 30.67 4.17
N ASN A 169 -3.96 29.49 3.64
CA ASN A 169 -3.68 28.24 4.36
C ASN A 169 -2.35 27.58 3.90
N ALA A 170 -1.26 27.80 4.65
CA ALA A 170 0.06 27.21 4.39
C ALA A 170 0.07 25.67 4.40
N THR A 171 -0.99 25.07 4.94
CA THR A 171 -1.12 23.62 5.05
C THR A 171 -1.09 22.93 3.67
N PHE A 172 -1.61 23.53 2.60
CA PHE A 172 -1.73 22.84 1.30
C PHE A 172 -0.43 22.52 0.55
N THR A 173 0.72 23.00 1.02
CA THR A 173 2.04 22.69 0.43
C THR A 173 2.26 21.17 0.31
N GLY A 174 1.88 20.42 1.35
CA GLY A 174 2.04 18.97 1.38
C GLY A 174 1.14 18.24 0.37
N LEU A 175 -0.09 18.73 0.18
CA LEU A 175 -1.04 18.21 -0.81
C LEU A 175 -0.55 18.48 -2.23
N LEU A 176 -0.15 19.72 -2.57
CA LEU A 176 0.36 20.06 -3.90
C LEU A 176 1.55 19.20 -4.30
N MET A 177 2.47 18.93 -3.37
CA MET A 177 3.59 18.03 -3.62
C MET A 177 3.11 16.60 -3.94
N ARG A 178 2.16 16.06 -3.17
CA ARG A 178 1.65 14.70 -3.40
C ARG A 178 0.97 14.58 -4.76
N LEU A 179 0.17 15.58 -5.13
CA LEU A 179 -0.52 15.64 -6.42
C LEU A 179 0.48 15.78 -7.58
N GLY A 180 1.46 16.68 -7.47
CA GLY A 180 2.50 16.84 -8.50
C GLY A 180 3.36 15.58 -8.70
N LYS A 181 3.61 14.81 -7.63
CA LYS A 181 4.35 13.53 -7.72
C LYS A 181 3.62 12.43 -8.48
N GLN A 182 2.30 12.54 -8.66
CA GLN A 182 1.51 11.53 -9.37
C GLN A 182 1.69 11.62 -10.89
N ASP A 183 1.84 12.82 -11.45
CA ASP A 183 1.92 13.04 -12.89
C ASP A 183 2.73 14.31 -13.22
N PRO A 184 3.74 14.23 -14.10
CA PRO A 184 4.49 15.39 -14.59
C PRO A 184 3.60 16.52 -15.16
N ILE A 185 2.49 16.20 -15.83
CA ILE A 185 1.55 17.20 -16.40
C ILE A 185 0.90 18.01 -15.28
N ILE A 186 0.51 17.35 -14.19
CA ILE A 186 -0.08 17.99 -13.01
C ILE A 186 0.97 18.89 -12.35
N ALA A 187 2.20 18.41 -12.22
CA ALA A 187 3.28 19.21 -11.66
C ALA A 187 3.58 20.45 -12.51
N GLU A 188 3.57 20.31 -13.84
CA GLU A 188 3.71 21.43 -14.76
C GLU A 188 2.54 22.42 -14.65
N HIS A 189 1.29 21.94 -14.55
CA HIS A 189 0.13 22.80 -14.31
C HIS A 189 0.28 23.61 -13.01
N ILE A 190 0.75 22.99 -11.94
CA ILE A 190 1.02 23.67 -10.65
C ILE A 190 2.09 24.75 -10.83
N LEU A 191 3.18 24.47 -11.55
CA LEU A 191 4.25 25.44 -11.81
C LEU A 191 3.81 26.58 -12.75
N ASN A 192 2.86 26.31 -13.64
CA ASN A 192 2.26 27.30 -14.55
C ASN A 192 1.17 28.15 -13.89
N THR A 193 0.73 27.80 -12.67
CA THR A 193 -0.33 28.51 -11.95
C THR A 193 0.25 29.38 -10.83
N PRO A 194 0.28 30.72 -10.96
CA PRO A 194 0.93 31.62 -10.01
C PRO A 194 0.44 31.48 -8.55
N GLU A 195 -0.83 31.19 -8.35
CA GLU A 195 -1.45 31.02 -7.02
C GLU A 195 -0.95 29.75 -6.34
N LEU A 196 -0.75 28.68 -7.11
CA LEU A 196 -0.31 27.37 -6.61
C LEU A 196 1.21 27.34 -6.41
N ILE A 197 2.00 27.90 -7.34
CA ILE A 197 3.46 27.92 -7.22
C ILE A 197 3.94 28.71 -6.00
N LYS A 198 3.23 29.79 -5.63
CA LYS A 198 3.52 30.56 -4.40
C LYS A 198 3.43 29.71 -3.13
N ARG A 199 2.64 28.64 -3.17
CA ARG A 199 2.41 27.69 -2.06
C ARG A 199 3.19 26.39 -2.24
N ALA A 200 3.78 26.15 -3.40
CA ALA A 200 4.51 24.93 -3.68
C ALA A 200 5.94 25.00 -3.11
N SER A 201 6.42 23.88 -2.58
CA SER A 201 7.84 23.73 -2.27
C SER A 201 8.61 23.40 -3.56
N LEU A 202 9.21 24.40 -4.20
CA LEU A 202 9.99 24.21 -5.44
C LEU A 202 11.04 23.11 -5.32
N ARG A 203 11.66 22.98 -4.13
CA ARG A 203 12.60 21.89 -3.84
C ARG A 203 11.96 20.53 -4.03
N LEU A 204 10.79 20.29 -3.42
CA LEU A 204 10.10 19.00 -3.51
C LEU A 204 9.56 18.72 -4.91
N PHE A 205 9.24 19.76 -5.68
CA PHE A 205 8.85 19.62 -7.10
C PHE A 205 10.02 19.28 -8.00
N SER A 206 11.21 19.83 -7.73
CA SER A 206 12.42 19.48 -8.49
C SER A 206 12.75 17.99 -8.37
N GLU A 207 12.39 17.35 -7.25
CA GLU A 207 12.61 15.92 -7.04
C GLU A 207 11.68 15.01 -7.89
N ILE A 208 10.67 15.55 -8.59
CA ILE A 208 9.65 14.76 -9.33
C ILE A 208 10.20 14.18 -10.63
N ASN A 209 10.80 15.02 -11.49
CA ASN A 209 11.38 14.58 -12.77
C ASN A 209 12.47 15.58 -13.25
N PRO A 210 13.42 15.13 -14.07
CA PRO A 210 14.56 15.94 -14.51
C PRO A 210 14.15 17.22 -15.27
N ASN A 211 13.14 17.19 -16.14
CA ASN A 211 12.70 18.38 -16.90
C ASN A 211 12.14 19.47 -15.98
N ILE A 212 11.37 19.07 -14.96
CA ILE A 212 10.87 20.01 -13.94
C ILE A 212 12.03 20.55 -13.12
N ALA A 213 13.00 19.71 -12.75
CA ALA A 213 14.20 20.15 -12.04
C ALA A 213 14.98 21.19 -12.84
N ILE A 214 15.25 20.93 -14.12
CA ILE A 214 15.94 21.85 -15.04
C ILE A 214 15.20 23.18 -15.12
N ARG A 215 13.87 23.14 -15.33
CA ARG A 215 13.05 24.35 -15.39
C ARG A 215 13.16 25.16 -14.10
N ILE A 216 12.96 24.52 -12.94
CA ILE A 216 13.04 25.19 -11.63
C ILE A 216 14.45 25.74 -11.39
N LEU A 217 15.51 24.99 -11.69
CA LEU A 217 16.88 25.42 -11.44
C LEU A 217 17.37 26.52 -12.38
N ASN A 218 16.77 26.66 -13.57
CA ASN A 218 17.02 27.78 -14.48
C ASN A 218 16.31 29.08 -14.04
N GLU A 219 15.33 29.02 -13.14
CA GLU A 219 14.71 30.22 -12.56
C GLU A 219 15.66 30.94 -11.59
N PRO A 220 15.71 32.29 -11.59
CA PRO A 220 16.67 33.07 -10.77
C PRO A 220 16.68 32.71 -9.28
N PHE A 221 15.54 32.31 -8.73
CA PHE A 221 15.38 31.98 -7.30
C PHE A 221 15.31 30.48 -7.04
N GLY A 222 15.15 29.66 -8.09
CA GLY A 222 14.88 28.24 -7.94
C GLY A 222 16.09 27.48 -7.40
N TYR A 223 17.29 27.83 -7.89
CA TYR A 223 18.54 27.23 -7.41
C TYR A 223 18.73 27.40 -5.89
N GLY A 224 18.59 28.62 -5.38
CA GLY A 224 18.68 28.90 -3.95
C GLY A 224 17.60 28.19 -3.13
N LYS A 225 16.34 28.21 -3.60
CA LYS A 225 15.22 27.53 -2.94
C LYS A 225 15.34 26.00 -2.92
N CYS A 226 16.06 25.41 -3.88
CA CYS A 226 16.32 23.97 -3.92
C CYS A 226 17.55 23.53 -3.11
N THR A 227 18.39 24.47 -2.67
CA THR A 227 19.58 24.19 -1.87
C THR A 227 19.21 24.10 -0.38
N LYS A 228 19.54 22.98 0.27
CA LYS A 228 19.29 22.83 1.72
C LYS A 228 20.25 23.72 2.52
N PRO A 229 19.84 24.23 3.70
CA PRO A 229 20.78 24.88 4.62
C PRO A 229 21.99 23.98 4.90
N GLY A 230 23.19 24.54 4.78
CA GLY A 230 24.46 23.80 4.98
C GLY A 230 24.97 23.03 3.76
N HIS A 231 24.25 23.02 2.64
CA HIS A 231 24.71 22.42 1.39
C HIS A 231 25.16 23.49 0.39
N TYR A 232 26.17 23.18 -0.41
CA TYR A 232 26.65 24.06 -1.49
C TYR A 232 25.82 23.96 -2.77
N TYR A 233 25.09 22.84 -2.93
CA TYR A 233 24.41 22.47 -4.18
C TYR A 233 23.01 21.91 -3.87
N PRO A 234 22.01 22.14 -4.74
CA PRO A 234 20.73 21.45 -4.68
C PRO A 234 20.91 19.93 -4.78
N VAL A 235 20.27 19.16 -3.89
CA VAL A 235 20.36 17.69 -3.91
C VAL A 235 19.84 17.09 -5.22
N VAL A 236 18.86 17.74 -5.85
CA VAL A 236 18.31 17.33 -7.14
C VAL A 236 19.37 17.29 -8.27
N LEU A 237 20.46 18.07 -8.16
CA LEU A 237 21.59 17.95 -9.09
C LEU A 237 22.22 16.56 -9.01
N PHE A 238 22.26 15.94 -7.84
CA PHE A 238 22.81 14.61 -7.68
C PHE A 238 21.80 13.53 -8.01
N GLN A 239 20.51 13.84 -7.94
CA GLN A 239 19.43 12.89 -8.24
C GLN A 239 19.35 12.51 -9.73
N TYR A 240 19.66 13.46 -10.62
CA TYR A 240 19.54 13.29 -12.06
C TYR A 240 20.82 13.74 -12.76
N LEU A 241 21.54 12.81 -13.40
CA LEU A 241 22.80 13.13 -14.07
C LEU A 241 22.61 14.12 -15.23
N GLU A 242 21.48 14.08 -15.94
CA GLU A 242 21.17 15.04 -17.01
C GLU A 242 21.08 16.46 -16.44
N VAL A 243 20.44 16.61 -15.28
CA VAL A 243 20.31 17.89 -14.57
C VAL A 243 21.68 18.36 -14.07
N LEU A 244 22.50 17.45 -13.52
CA LEU A 244 23.90 17.75 -13.14
C LEU A 244 24.69 18.27 -14.34
N ILE A 245 24.56 17.63 -15.49
CA ILE A 245 25.32 17.94 -16.69
C ILE A 245 24.86 19.27 -17.29
N GLU A 246 23.55 19.49 -17.41
CA GLU A 246 23.00 20.70 -18.01
C GLU A 246 23.21 21.93 -17.11
N ILE A 247 22.84 21.82 -15.82
CA ILE A 247 22.92 22.94 -14.89
C ILE A 247 24.36 23.11 -14.38
N GLY A 248 25.05 22.01 -14.07
CA GLY A 248 26.41 22.03 -13.50
C GLY A 248 27.44 22.68 -14.41
N LYS A 249 27.30 22.59 -15.74
CA LYS A 249 28.17 23.33 -16.68
C LYS A 249 28.19 24.85 -16.47
N LYS A 250 27.14 25.39 -15.86
CA LYS A 250 27.01 26.83 -15.52
C LYS A 250 27.47 27.15 -14.09
N GLN A 251 27.76 26.13 -13.28
CA GLN A 251 28.05 26.28 -11.85
C GLN A 251 29.53 26.14 -11.53
N LYS A 252 30.02 27.01 -10.64
CA LYS A 252 31.38 26.89 -10.09
C LYS A 252 31.54 25.56 -9.36
N GLY A 253 32.62 24.84 -9.67
CA GLY A 253 32.91 23.51 -9.14
C GLY A 253 32.51 22.33 -10.05
N PHE A 254 31.73 22.58 -11.10
CA PHE A 254 31.37 21.59 -12.14
C PHE A 254 31.84 21.99 -13.54
N GLU A 255 32.70 23.01 -13.64
CA GLU A 255 33.29 23.51 -14.90
C GLU A 255 34.05 22.42 -15.67
N PHE A 256 34.61 21.43 -14.94
CA PHE A 256 35.27 20.27 -15.52
C PHE A 256 34.38 19.45 -16.45
N LEU A 257 33.04 19.53 -16.31
CA LEU A 257 32.10 18.87 -17.22
C LEU A 257 32.23 19.41 -18.65
N LYS A 258 32.52 20.71 -18.79
CA LYS A 258 32.80 21.34 -20.09
C LYS A 258 34.21 20.98 -20.58
N GLU A 259 35.20 20.99 -19.69
CA GLU A 259 36.59 20.66 -20.02
C GLU A 259 36.74 19.22 -20.53
N LEU A 260 36.03 18.27 -19.91
CA LEU A 260 36.05 16.85 -20.28
C LEU A 260 35.09 16.51 -21.43
N ASN A 261 34.37 17.50 -21.98
CA ASN A 261 33.33 17.32 -23.00
C ASN A 261 32.32 16.22 -22.61
N ILE A 262 31.69 16.37 -21.43
CA ILE A 262 30.64 15.47 -20.94
C ILE A 262 29.28 16.10 -21.24
N ASN A 263 28.49 15.44 -22.08
CA ASN A 263 27.19 15.90 -22.55
C ASN A 263 26.07 14.93 -22.21
N THR A 264 26.38 13.68 -21.87
CA THR A 264 25.40 12.63 -21.53
C THR A 264 25.73 11.95 -20.19
N PRO A 265 24.72 11.38 -19.49
CA PRO A 265 24.95 10.57 -18.30
C PRO A 265 25.96 9.43 -18.52
N GLU A 266 25.90 8.76 -19.66
CA GLU A 266 26.77 7.64 -20.01
C GLU A 266 28.23 8.09 -20.12
N GLU A 267 28.48 9.24 -20.76
CA GLU A 267 29.81 9.85 -20.81
C GLU A 267 30.33 10.22 -19.42
N PHE A 268 29.46 10.72 -18.53
CA PHE A 268 29.82 11.01 -17.14
C PHE A 268 30.27 9.74 -16.40
N VAL A 269 29.52 8.64 -16.53
CA VAL A 269 29.85 7.35 -15.91
C VAL A 269 31.14 6.76 -16.50
N CYS A 270 31.33 6.85 -17.81
CA CYS A 270 32.55 6.37 -18.48
C CYS A 270 33.80 7.11 -18.02
N LYS A 271 33.70 8.44 -17.83
CA LYS A 271 34.81 9.32 -17.41
C LYS A 271 34.84 9.57 -15.90
N LEU A 272 34.16 8.75 -15.10
CA LEU A 272 33.98 9.00 -13.66
C LEU A 272 35.30 9.10 -12.89
N GLU A 273 36.34 8.35 -13.28
CA GLU A 273 37.66 8.44 -12.63
C GLU A 273 38.30 9.82 -12.82
N ASP A 274 38.21 10.39 -14.02
CA ASP A 274 38.69 11.74 -14.31
C ASP A 274 37.87 12.80 -13.56
N CYS A 275 36.55 12.63 -13.53
CA CYS A 275 35.66 13.49 -12.75
C CYS A 275 35.99 13.43 -11.25
N ALA A 276 36.30 12.24 -10.71
CA ALA A 276 36.59 12.02 -9.30
C ALA A 276 37.88 12.72 -8.81
N LEU A 277 38.79 13.06 -9.72
CA LEU A 277 39.95 13.90 -9.41
C LEU A 277 39.55 15.33 -9.07
N ARG A 278 38.46 15.83 -9.67
CA ARG A 278 37.94 17.19 -9.49
C ARG A 278 36.83 17.27 -8.44
N LEU A 279 36.15 16.16 -8.16
CA LEU A 279 35.09 16.09 -7.17
C LEU A 279 35.62 15.85 -5.74
N SER A 280 34.94 16.47 -4.77
CA SER A 280 35.16 16.17 -3.37
C SER A 280 34.61 14.78 -3.03
N ARG A 281 35.14 14.17 -1.96
CA ARG A 281 34.67 12.88 -1.45
C ARG A 281 33.16 12.88 -1.19
N ASN A 282 32.64 13.96 -0.61
CA ASN A 282 31.23 14.09 -0.24
C ASN A 282 30.35 14.20 -1.48
N VAL A 283 30.73 15.05 -2.45
CA VAL A 283 29.95 15.19 -3.70
C VAL A 283 29.92 13.88 -4.48
N LEU A 284 31.04 13.17 -4.59
CA LEU A 284 31.07 11.87 -5.26
C LEU A 284 30.19 10.81 -4.55
N SER A 285 30.19 10.82 -3.21
CA SER A 285 29.34 9.92 -2.42
C SER A 285 27.85 10.24 -2.59
N GLU A 286 27.47 11.52 -2.63
CA GLU A 286 26.10 11.97 -2.88
C GLU A 286 25.62 11.59 -4.28
N ILE A 287 26.44 11.79 -5.32
CA ILE A 287 26.07 11.35 -6.69
C ILE A 287 25.83 9.83 -6.73
N ALA A 288 26.68 9.05 -6.05
CA ALA A 288 26.53 7.60 -5.94
C ALA A 288 25.28 7.16 -5.14
N LEU A 289 24.83 8.00 -4.20
CA LEU A 289 23.62 7.72 -3.43
C LEU A 289 22.38 7.69 -4.31
N TYR A 290 22.35 8.49 -5.38
CA TYR A 290 21.19 8.58 -6.25
C TYR A 290 21.34 7.82 -7.57
N ASN A 291 22.57 7.64 -8.08
CA ASN A 291 22.80 7.05 -9.40
C ASN A 291 23.41 5.64 -9.27
N GLU A 292 22.66 4.63 -9.73
CA GLU A 292 23.09 3.23 -9.63
C GLU A 292 24.37 2.95 -10.40
N GLU A 293 24.50 3.46 -11.63
CA GLU A 293 25.67 3.20 -12.47
C GLU A 293 26.95 3.80 -11.86
N VAL A 294 26.87 5.04 -11.37
CA VAL A 294 27.97 5.69 -10.64
C VAL A 294 28.33 4.90 -9.39
N ARG A 295 27.32 4.47 -8.61
CA ARG A 295 27.52 3.65 -7.41
C ARG A 295 28.24 2.34 -7.74
N MET A 296 27.78 1.61 -8.74
CA MET A 296 28.40 0.33 -9.12
C MET A 296 29.80 0.53 -9.70
N LYS A 297 30.03 1.58 -10.49
CA LYS A 297 31.37 1.94 -10.97
C LYS A 297 32.32 2.23 -9.81
N ILE A 298 31.87 2.97 -8.80
CA ILE A 298 32.63 3.18 -7.55
C ILE A 298 32.90 1.84 -6.85
N MET A 299 31.90 0.96 -6.74
CA MET A 299 32.08 -0.35 -6.11
C MET A 299 33.07 -1.24 -6.86
N MET A 300 33.14 -1.16 -8.18
CA MET A 300 34.03 -1.99 -9.00
C MET A 300 35.47 -1.45 -9.07
N THR A 301 35.65 -0.13 -9.08
CA THR A 301 36.97 0.48 -9.24
C THR A 301 37.69 0.76 -7.90
N PRO A 302 38.87 0.14 -7.62
CA PRO A 302 39.58 0.34 -6.35
C PRO A 302 39.99 1.79 -6.05
N SER A 303 40.40 2.56 -7.06
CA SER A 303 40.80 3.98 -6.92
C SER A 303 39.62 4.83 -6.42
N LEU A 304 38.43 4.63 -7.00
CA LEU A 304 37.20 5.28 -6.59
C LEU A 304 36.76 4.86 -5.18
N ARG A 305 36.81 3.56 -4.85
CA ARG A 305 36.55 3.06 -3.48
C ARG A 305 37.44 3.75 -2.45
N LYS A 306 38.73 3.87 -2.75
CA LYS A 306 39.70 4.55 -1.87
C LYS A 306 39.33 6.04 -1.71
N LYS A 307 38.93 6.71 -2.79
CA LYS A 307 38.51 8.13 -2.78
C LYS A 307 37.24 8.36 -1.97
N VAL A 308 36.20 7.53 -2.13
CA VAL A 308 34.93 7.66 -1.37
C VAL A 308 35.07 7.19 0.08
N GLY A 309 36.03 6.30 0.37
CA GLY A 309 36.31 5.80 1.71
C GLY A 309 35.28 4.79 2.23
N LYS A 310 35.68 4.05 3.28
CA LYS A 310 34.95 2.89 3.81
C LYS A 310 33.55 3.25 4.33
N SER A 311 33.41 4.35 5.07
CA SER A 311 32.12 4.76 5.64
C SER A 311 31.07 5.04 4.56
N SER A 312 31.48 5.69 3.46
CA SER A 312 30.58 5.94 2.32
C SER A 312 30.21 4.64 1.61
N ILE A 313 31.13 3.68 1.48
CA ILE A 313 30.84 2.36 0.89
C ILE A 313 29.79 1.62 1.73
N ILE A 314 29.92 1.61 3.06
CA ILE A 314 28.92 1.02 3.96
C ILE A 314 27.58 1.73 3.79
N HIS A 315 27.57 3.06 3.80
CA HIS A 315 26.33 3.82 3.62
C HIS A 315 25.65 3.54 2.27
N LEU A 316 26.43 3.42 1.19
CA LEU A 316 25.89 3.04 -0.12
C LEU A 316 25.29 1.63 -0.11
N GLY A 317 25.88 0.68 0.63
CA GLY A 317 25.30 -0.65 0.84
C GLY A 317 24.05 -0.64 1.73
N GLU A 318 24.00 0.21 2.75
CA GLU A 318 22.82 0.39 3.61
C GLU A 318 21.60 0.87 2.82
N VAL A 319 21.81 1.76 1.86
CA VAL A 319 20.74 2.37 1.09
C VAL A 319 20.38 1.55 -0.17
N HIS A 320 21.33 0.80 -0.74
CA HIS A 320 21.15 0.12 -2.02
C HIS A 320 21.52 -1.36 -2.00
N ALA A 321 20.51 -2.21 -2.27
CA ALA A 321 20.64 -3.66 -2.25
C ALA A 321 21.75 -4.21 -3.17
N LYS A 322 21.88 -3.72 -4.40
CA LYS A 322 22.92 -4.18 -5.34
C LYS A 322 24.34 -3.87 -4.84
N ALA A 323 24.50 -2.72 -4.19
CA ALA A 323 25.78 -2.33 -3.61
C ALA A 323 26.10 -3.18 -2.38
N ALA A 324 25.12 -3.42 -1.49
CA ALA A 324 25.27 -4.36 -0.38
C ALA A 324 25.64 -5.78 -0.85
N MET A 325 24.91 -6.32 -1.84
CA MET A 325 25.21 -7.63 -2.41
C MET A 325 26.65 -7.72 -2.91
N TYR A 326 27.09 -6.73 -3.71
CA TYR A 326 28.45 -6.69 -4.23
C TYR A 326 29.50 -6.66 -3.10
N ILE A 327 29.26 -5.88 -2.04
CA ILE A 327 30.16 -5.82 -0.88
C ILE A 327 30.32 -7.18 -0.20
N LEU A 328 29.21 -7.93 -0.05
CA LEU A 328 29.21 -9.25 0.57
C LEU A 328 29.92 -10.30 -0.30
N GLU A 329 29.61 -10.34 -1.60
CA GLU A 329 30.19 -11.29 -2.54
C GLU A 329 31.70 -11.11 -2.71
N THR A 330 32.15 -9.85 -2.81
CA THR A 330 33.57 -9.51 -3.01
C THR A 330 34.36 -9.42 -1.72
N ARG A 331 33.71 -9.62 -0.57
CA ARG A 331 34.32 -9.60 0.76
C ARG A 331 35.08 -8.30 1.08
N ILE A 332 34.72 -7.18 0.45
CA ILE A 332 35.43 -5.89 0.57
C ILE A 332 35.57 -5.43 2.02
N LEU A 333 34.61 -5.80 2.88
CA LEU A 333 34.53 -5.37 4.27
C LEU A 333 34.77 -6.49 5.30
N HIS A 334 35.27 -7.67 4.91
CA HIS A 334 35.50 -8.76 5.86
C HIS A 334 36.57 -8.45 6.93
N SER A 335 37.38 -7.42 6.73
CA SER A 335 38.38 -6.95 7.70
C SER A 335 37.81 -5.99 8.77
N TYR A 336 36.48 -5.86 8.87
CA TYR A 336 35.84 -4.91 9.79
C TYR A 336 35.49 -5.54 11.13
N ASN A 337 35.86 -4.89 12.23
CA ASN A 337 35.64 -5.42 13.59
C ASN A 337 34.15 -5.48 14.02
N SER A 338 33.24 -4.93 13.22
CA SER A 338 31.78 -4.98 13.43
C SER A 338 31.04 -5.46 12.18
N PHE A 339 31.55 -6.52 11.57
CA PHE A 339 30.96 -7.06 10.35
C PHE A 339 29.52 -7.58 10.57
N ASP A 340 29.19 -8.07 11.76
CA ASP A 340 27.82 -8.43 12.18
C ASP A 340 26.85 -7.24 12.09
N SER A 341 27.27 -6.05 12.53
CA SER A 341 26.51 -4.81 12.45
C SER A 341 26.34 -4.35 11.00
N VAL A 342 27.35 -4.55 10.16
CA VAL A 342 27.27 -4.29 8.72
C VAL A 342 26.27 -5.24 8.06
N LEU A 343 26.31 -6.53 8.38
CA LEU A 343 25.35 -7.52 7.90
C LEU A 343 23.92 -7.16 8.31
N ALA A 344 23.70 -6.80 9.59
CA ALA A 344 22.41 -6.34 10.09
C ALA A 344 21.88 -5.10 9.35
N THR A 345 22.79 -4.19 9.00
CA THR A 345 22.47 -2.97 8.25
C THR A 345 22.05 -3.30 6.82
N PHE A 346 22.79 -4.17 6.13
CA PHE A 346 22.50 -4.55 4.75
C PHE A 346 21.26 -5.44 4.63
N ALA A 347 20.99 -6.26 5.63
CA ALA A 347 19.82 -7.12 5.69
C ALA A 347 18.48 -6.35 5.84
N ARG A 348 18.50 -5.02 5.85
CA ARG A 348 17.30 -4.19 5.58
C ARG A 348 16.74 -4.41 4.18
N HIS A 349 17.58 -4.84 3.23
CA HIS A 349 17.16 -5.26 1.91
C HIS A 349 16.79 -6.75 1.90
N ILE A 350 15.57 -7.09 1.49
CA ILE A 350 15.07 -8.46 1.51
C ILE A 350 15.93 -9.44 0.69
N THR A 351 16.42 -9.01 -0.47
CA THR A 351 17.30 -9.83 -1.32
C THR A 351 18.62 -10.14 -0.63
N VAL A 352 19.17 -9.17 0.10
CA VAL A 352 20.41 -9.33 0.87
C VAL A 352 20.18 -10.21 2.10
N ALA A 353 19.08 -10.02 2.83
CA ALA A 353 18.72 -10.88 3.96
C ALA A 353 18.59 -12.35 3.54
N LYS A 354 17.91 -12.63 2.42
CA LYS A 354 17.84 -13.97 1.82
C LYS A 354 19.21 -14.55 1.53
N TYR A 355 20.09 -13.76 0.91
CA TYR A 355 21.45 -14.18 0.61
C TYR A 355 22.23 -14.54 1.87
N ILE A 356 22.16 -13.69 2.90
CA ILE A 356 22.82 -13.93 4.19
C ILE A 356 22.31 -15.23 4.84
N PHE A 357 21.00 -15.46 4.87
CA PHE A 357 20.40 -16.66 5.49
C PHE A 357 20.71 -17.94 4.73
N ASN A 358 20.83 -17.86 3.40
CA ASN A 358 21.18 -19.00 2.55
C ASN A 358 22.70 -19.24 2.44
N THR A 359 23.53 -18.39 3.04
CA THR A 359 24.99 -18.51 3.05
C THR A 359 25.45 -18.85 4.46
N PRO A 360 25.70 -20.13 4.79
CA PRO A 360 26.00 -20.56 6.15
C PRO A 360 27.13 -19.78 6.81
N GLU A 361 28.16 -19.41 6.06
CA GLU A 361 29.30 -18.64 6.58
C GLU A 361 28.90 -17.24 7.02
N LEU A 362 27.92 -16.60 6.36
CA LEU A 362 27.42 -15.28 6.76
C LEU A 362 26.38 -15.39 7.86
N PHE A 363 25.50 -16.40 7.78
CA PHE A 363 24.48 -16.65 8.80
C PHE A 363 25.10 -16.93 10.17
N ASN A 364 26.16 -17.74 10.21
CA ASN A 364 26.88 -18.08 11.44
C ASN A 364 27.61 -16.89 12.08
N LEU A 365 27.76 -15.76 11.38
CA LEU A 365 28.32 -14.52 11.94
C LEU A 365 27.27 -13.67 12.65
N LEU A 366 25.98 -13.98 12.52
CA LEU A 366 24.90 -13.23 13.13
C LEU A 366 24.58 -13.75 14.54
N SER A 367 24.35 -12.83 15.47
CA SER A 367 23.74 -13.17 16.76
C SER A 367 22.26 -13.50 16.60
N HIS A 368 21.70 -14.28 17.53
CA HIS A 368 20.27 -14.59 17.57
C HIS A 368 19.39 -13.32 17.54
N GLU A 369 19.79 -12.29 18.30
CA GLU A 369 19.07 -11.02 18.33
C GLU A 369 19.03 -10.33 16.96
N ILE A 370 20.16 -10.35 16.23
CA ILE A 370 20.25 -9.78 14.89
C ILE A 370 19.40 -10.59 13.90
N ILE A 371 19.44 -11.92 13.97
CA ILE A 371 18.61 -12.82 13.14
C ILE A 371 17.13 -12.46 13.28
N VAL A 372 16.63 -12.36 14.52
CA VAL A 372 15.23 -11.99 14.80
C VAL A 372 14.92 -10.57 14.33
N SER A 373 15.83 -9.61 14.53
CA SER A 373 15.68 -8.21 14.11
C SER A 373 15.60 -8.04 12.59
N ILE A 374 16.40 -8.80 11.85
CA ILE A 374 16.35 -8.86 10.38
C ILE A 374 15.02 -9.46 9.94
N ALA A 375 14.66 -10.61 10.49
CA ALA A 375 13.48 -11.34 10.08
C ALA A 375 12.17 -10.61 10.41
N SER A 376 12.11 -9.82 11.49
CA SER A 376 10.91 -9.03 11.83
C SER A 376 10.55 -7.97 10.79
N LYS A 377 11.51 -7.56 9.94
CA LYS A 377 11.29 -6.56 8.88
C LYS A 377 10.75 -7.15 7.58
N SER A 378 10.67 -8.48 7.46
CA SER A 378 10.19 -9.15 6.26
C SER A 378 9.34 -10.37 6.61
N HIS A 379 8.08 -10.37 6.14
CA HIS A 379 7.21 -11.53 6.31
C HIS A 379 7.83 -12.81 5.74
N GLU A 380 8.57 -12.76 4.63
CA GLU A 380 9.18 -13.94 4.02
C GLU A 380 10.24 -14.55 4.93
N MET A 381 11.08 -13.70 5.55
CA MET A 381 12.14 -14.14 6.45
C MET A 381 11.58 -14.61 7.80
N ALA A 382 10.62 -13.88 8.35
CA ALA A 382 9.90 -14.30 9.54
C ALA A 382 9.24 -15.68 9.33
N MET A 383 8.56 -15.89 8.19
CA MET A 383 7.96 -17.18 7.86
C MET A 383 9.01 -18.28 7.67
N HIS A 384 10.18 -17.98 7.10
CA HIS A 384 11.27 -18.95 6.97
C HIS A 384 11.78 -19.41 8.35
N ILE A 385 12.02 -18.47 9.28
CA ILE A 385 12.41 -18.80 10.66
C ILE A 385 11.32 -19.65 11.34
N LEU A 386 10.06 -19.23 11.28
CA LEU A 386 8.95 -19.93 11.95
C LEU A 386 8.66 -21.32 11.38
N LYS A 387 9.00 -21.58 10.11
CA LYS A 387 8.82 -22.88 9.45
C LYS A 387 10.04 -23.80 9.58
N THR A 388 11.21 -23.26 9.91
CA THR A 388 12.42 -24.05 10.09
C THR A 388 12.48 -24.50 11.54
N GLU A 389 12.35 -25.80 11.78
CA GLU A 389 12.18 -26.36 13.13
C GLU A 389 13.33 -25.98 14.07
N GLU A 390 14.58 -26.04 13.59
CA GLU A 390 15.77 -25.69 14.36
C GLU A 390 15.76 -24.23 14.81
N LEU A 391 15.41 -23.32 13.90
CA LEU A 391 15.36 -21.88 14.19
C LEU A 391 14.16 -21.54 15.06
N CYS A 392 13.01 -22.15 14.81
CA CYS A 392 11.80 -21.95 15.60
C CYS A 392 11.97 -22.41 17.05
N LYS A 393 12.75 -23.49 17.28
CA LYS A 393 13.08 -23.97 18.63
C LYS A 393 13.84 -22.92 19.45
N LEU A 394 14.70 -22.13 18.82
CA LEU A 394 15.48 -21.07 19.46
C LEU A 394 14.67 -19.82 19.83
N LEU A 395 13.46 -19.67 19.28
CA LEU A 395 12.64 -18.50 19.55
C LEU A 395 12.00 -18.53 20.94
N GLU A 396 12.18 -17.43 21.67
CA GLU A 396 11.42 -17.09 22.86
C GLU A 396 10.13 -16.33 22.51
N SER A 397 9.24 -16.17 23.49
CA SER A 397 7.97 -15.46 23.31
C SER A 397 8.14 -14.05 22.72
N LYS A 398 9.10 -13.28 23.25
CA LYS A 398 9.45 -11.94 22.77
C LYS A 398 9.88 -11.92 21.30
N ASP A 399 10.56 -12.97 20.85
CA ASP A 399 11.03 -13.09 19.46
C ASP A 399 9.84 -13.37 18.54
N ILE A 400 8.96 -14.28 18.94
CA ILE A 400 7.74 -14.65 18.20
C ILE A 400 6.85 -13.42 17.98
N ILE A 401 6.61 -12.62 19.03
CA ILE A 401 5.88 -11.35 18.88
C ILE A 401 6.59 -10.45 17.90
N LYS A 402 7.90 -10.24 18.06
CA LYS A 402 8.66 -9.31 17.23
C LYS A 402 8.55 -9.68 15.75
N LEU A 403 8.52 -10.96 15.42
CA LEU A 403 8.28 -11.46 14.06
C LEU A 403 6.84 -11.17 13.57
N GLY A 404 5.83 -11.38 14.43
CA GLY A 404 4.42 -11.17 14.09
C GLY A 404 3.92 -9.72 14.15
N TYR A 405 4.59 -8.85 14.90
CA TYR A 405 4.06 -7.54 15.29
C TYR A 405 3.84 -6.64 14.08
N GLU A 406 4.80 -6.54 13.16
CA GLU A 406 4.64 -5.69 11.97
C GLU A 406 3.96 -6.41 10.79
N ASN A 407 3.74 -7.73 10.86
CA ASN A 407 3.31 -8.52 9.71
C ASN A 407 2.02 -9.31 10.03
N PRO A 408 0.83 -8.90 9.53
CA PRO A 408 -0.44 -9.55 9.84
C PRO A 408 -0.46 -11.02 9.38
N THR A 409 0.13 -11.34 8.23
CA THR A 409 0.24 -12.73 7.75
C THR A 409 1.06 -13.61 8.69
N VAL A 410 2.14 -13.07 9.25
CA VAL A 410 2.99 -13.77 10.22
C VAL A 410 2.24 -13.95 11.54
N ALA A 411 1.58 -12.90 12.04
CA ALA A 411 0.74 -13.00 13.24
C ALA A 411 -0.37 -14.05 13.08
N LYS A 412 -1.01 -14.10 11.91
CA LYS A 412 -2.01 -15.14 11.59
C LYS A 412 -1.40 -16.53 11.60
N TYR A 413 -0.22 -16.71 11.02
CA TYR A 413 0.48 -18.01 11.02
C TYR A 413 0.84 -18.45 12.44
N ILE A 414 1.40 -17.54 13.25
CA ILE A 414 1.73 -17.77 14.67
C ILE A 414 0.50 -18.28 15.43
N LEU A 415 -0.64 -17.61 15.30
CA LEU A 415 -1.88 -17.98 16.01
C LEU A 415 -2.55 -19.25 15.45
N SER A 416 -2.26 -19.61 14.20
CA SER A 416 -2.81 -20.82 13.57
C SER A 416 -1.92 -22.05 13.79
N THR A 417 -0.74 -21.89 14.38
CA THR A 417 0.23 -22.96 14.62
C THR A 417 0.32 -23.21 16.12
N PRO A 418 -0.34 -24.26 16.65
CA PRO A 418 -0.46 -24.48 18.10
C PRO A 418 0.88 -24.50 18.84
N GLU A 419 1.92 -25.09 18.24
CA GLU A 419 3.25 -25.23 18.86
C GLU A 419 3.92 -23.87 19.06
N ILE A 420 3.75 -22.95 18.10
CA ILE A 420 4.30 -21.59 18.17
C ILE A 420 3.46 -20.75 19.13
N CYS A 421 2.13 -20.88 19.05
CA CYS A 421 1.22 -20.14 19.92
C CYS A 421 1.33 -20.56 21.40
N ALA A 422 1.67 -21.83 21.67
CA ALA A 422 1.93 -22.32 23.02
C ALA A 422 3.16 -21.66 23.67
N LYS A 423 4.12 -21.17 22.88
CA LYS A 423 5.28 -20.41 23.37
C LYS A 423 4.97 -18.96 23.73
N MET A 424 3.84 -18.42 23.26
CA MET A 424 3.47 -17.03 23.52
C MET A 424 2.96 -16.83 24.94
N MET A 425 3.32 -15.74 25.60
CA MET A 425 2.64 -15.31 26.84
C MET A 425 1.30 -14.64 26.51
N THR A 426 0.44 -14.47 27.51
CA THR A 426 -0.87 -13.85 27.27
C THR A 426 -0.75 -12.39 26.87
N ASP A 427 0.11 -11.61 27.54
CA ASP A 427 0.38 -10.19 27.21
C ASP A 427 0.87 -10.01 25.77
N ASP A 428 1.58 -11.02 25.26
CA ASP A 428 2.15 -11.05 23.92
C ASP A 428 1.06 -11.22 22.85
N MET A 429 0.04 -12.04 23.15
CA MET A 429 -1.17 -12.15 22.34
C MET A 429 -1.95 -10.84 22.34
N PHE A 430 -1.99 -10.12 23.47
CA PHE A 430 -2.60 -8.78 23.57
C PHE A 430 -1.86 -7.75 22.73
N ALA A 431 -0.53 -7.76 22.73
CA ALA A 431 0.26 -6.87 21.88
C ALA A 431 -0.07 -7.09 20.39
N LEU A 432 -0.19 -8.34 19.94
CA LEU A 432 -0.64 -8.66 18.58
C LEU A 432 -2.10 -8.24 18.33
N ALA A 433 -2.99 -8.43 19.30
CA ALA A 433 -4.41 -8.06 19.19
C ALA A 433 -4.63 -6.55 19.06
N ASN A 434 -3.87 -5.76 19.83
CA ASN A 434 -3.88 -4.30 19.74
C ASN A 434 -3.38 -3.79 18.39
N LYS A 435 -2.42 -4.49 17.79
CA LYS A 435 -1.82 -4.13 16.51
C LYS A 435 -2.67 -4.59 15.32
N HIS A 436 -3.25 -5.79 15.39
CA HIS A 436 -3.96 -6.44 14.30
C HIS A 436 -5.39 -6.81 14.69
N SER A 437 -6.38 -6.10 14.17
CA SER A 437 -7.80 -6.26 14.54
C SER A 437 -8.36 -7.68 14.32
N PHE A 438 -7.90 -8.41 13.30
CA PHE A 438 -8.33 -9.78 13.06
C PHE A 438 -7.87 -10.76 14.15
N VAL A 439 -6.78 -10.44 14.88
CA VAL A 439 -6.27 -11.26 15.98
C VAL A 439 -7.28 -11.27 17.13
N VAL A 440 -7.93 -10.13 17.42
CA VAL A 440 -8.99 -10.04 18.43
C VAL A 440 -10.10 -11.06 18.14
N LYS A 441 -10.52 -11.16 16.87
CA LYS A 441 -11.54 -12.13 16.46
C LYS A 441 -11.06 -13.58 16.64
N ASN A 442 -9.84 -13.90 16.21
CA ASN A 442 -9.30 -15.26 16.36
C ASN A 442 -9.18 -15.67 17.84
N ILE A 443 -8.71 -14.77 18.71
CA ILE A 443 -8.61 -15.02 20.16
C ILE A 443 -10.01 -15.24 20.75
N LEU A 444 -10.95 -14.35 20.42
CA LEU A 444 -12.31 -14.47 20.92
C LEU A 444 -13.09 -15.63 20.29
N ASP A 445 -12.77 -16.14 19.11
CA ASP A 445 -13.54 -17.24 18.50
C ASP A 445 -12.96 -18.63 18.83
N THR A 446 -11.80 -18.69 19.50
CA THR A 446 -11.11 -19.95 19.84
C THR A 446 -11.17 -20.25 21.33
N ASP A 447 -11.87 -21.32 21.73
CA ASP A 447 -12.05 -21.70 23.15
C ASP A 447 -10.73 -21.91 23.90
N GLU A 448 -9.71 -22.44 23.22
CA GLU A 448 -8.38 -22.64 23.80
C GLU A 448 -7.75 -21.30 24.23
N PHE A 449 -7.86 -20.26 23.41
CA PHE A 449 -7.33 -18.94 23.74
C PHE A 449 -8.15 -18.24 24.83
N ARG A 450 -9.47 -18.42 24.82
CA ARG A 450 -10.34 -17.91 25.90
C ARG A 450 -9.97 -18.48 27.27
N LYS A 451 -9.50 -19.73 27.33
CA LYS A 451 -9.06 -20.35 28.60
C LYS A 451 -7.72 -19.82 29.11
N ARG A 452 -6.93 -19.13 28.26
CA ARG A 452 -5.61 -18.59 28.60
C ARG A 452 -5.63 -17.12 29.02
N ILE A 453 -6.76 -16.44 28.84
CA ILE A 453 -6.97 -15.04 29.19
C ILE A 453 -7.79 -14.92 30.46
N ASP A 454 -7.49 -13.92 31.30
CA ASP A 454 -8.31 -13.59 32.46
C ASP A 454 -9.52 -12.72 32.08
N ASP A 455 -10.43 -12.47 33.03
CA ASP A 455 -11.64 -11.67 32.80
C ASP A 455 -11.33 -10.22 32.40
N THR A 456 -10.25 -9.63 32.93
CA THR A 456 -9.83 -8.24 32.63
C THR A 456 -9.37 -8.13 31.18
N GLN A 457 -8.59 -9.11 30.76
CA GLN A 457 -8.10 -9.31 29.42
C GLN A 457 -9.25 -9.56 28.43
N LEU A 458 -10.20 -10.43 28.79
CA LEU A 458 -11.40 -10.68 27.99
C LEU A 458 -12.22 -9.40 27.77
N ILE A 459 -12.48 -8.63 28.83
CA ILE A 459 -13.16 -7.33 28.75
C ILE A 459 -12.40 -6.38 27.83
N SER A 460 -11.07 -6.38 27.89
CA SER A 460 -10.23 -5.53 27.03
C SER A 460 -10.34 -5.92 25.54
N LEU A 461 -10.37 -7.22 25.21
CA LEU A 461 -10.58 -7.70 23.84
C LEU A 461 -11.99 -7.41 23.34
N GLU A 462 -13.01 -7.55 24.19
CA GLU A 462 -14.39 -7.19 23.86
C GLU A 462 -14.53 -5.68 23.61
N CYS A 463 -13.85 -4.86 24.40
CA CYS A 463 -13.75 -3.41 24.15
C CYS A 463 -13.08 -3.10 22.81
N LEU A 464 -12.00 -3.80 22.45
CA LEU A 464 -11.35 -3.65 21.14
C LEU A 464 -12.29 -4.07 20.00
N LYS A 465 -12.97 -5.21 20.13
CA LYS A 465 -13.99 -5.67 19.15
C LYS A 465 -15.12 -4.67 19.01
N TYR A 466 -15.58 -4.09 20.11
CA TYR A 466 -16.58 -3.03 20.12
C TYR A 466 -16.08 -1.78 19.41
N LYS A 467 -14.85 -1.32 19.69
CA LYS A 467 -14.23 -0.18 19.00
C LYS A 467 -14.11 -0.40 17.50
N ILE A 468 -13.78 -1.63 17.07
CA ILE A 468 -13.70 -1.99 15.65
C ILE A 468 -15.09 -1.96 14.99
N ARG A 469 -16.14 -2.43 15.68
CA ARG A 469 -17.51 -2.52 15.14
C ARG A 469 -18.28 -1.22 15.21
N ASN A 470 -18.05 -0.40 16.22
CA ASN A 470 -18.82 0.81 16.52
C ASN A 470 -17.98 2.05 16.27
N PHE A 471 -17.20 2.05 15.19
CA PHE A 471 -16.67 3.29 14.66
C PHE A 471 -17.88 4.16 14.30
N THR A 472 -18.16 5.17 15.13
CA THR A 472 -19.22 6.14 14.85
C THR A 472 -18.94 6.71 13.48
N PRO A 473 -19.85 6.56 12.50
CA PRO A 473 -19.58 7.02 11.16
C PRO A 473 -19.26 8.51 11.19
N SER A 474 -18.11 8.89 10.64
CA SER A 474 -17.73 10.30 10.54
C SER A 474 -18.78 11.06 9.74
N ALA A 475 -18.91 12.37 9.97
CA ALA A 475 -19.84 13.21 9.21
C ALA A 475 -19.62 13.05 7.68
N ILE A 476 -18.36 12.88 7.27
CA ILE A 476 -17.96 12.63 5.88
C ILE A 476 -18.50 11.27 5.39
N GLN A 477 -18.35 10.19 6.17
CA GLN A 477 -18.89 8.88 5.80
C GLN A 477 -20.41 8.93 5.63
N GLN A 478 -21.12 9.59 6.55
CA GLN A 478 -22.59 9.73 6.46
C GLN A 478 -22.99 10.52 5.21
N GLN A 479 -22.29 11.63 4.91
CA GLN A 479 -22.54 12.43 3.71
C GLN A 479 -22.28 11.64 2.43
N VAL A 480 -21.15 10.92 2.34
CA VAL A 480 -20.83 10.07 1.19
C VAL A 480 -21.89 9.00 0.98
N CYS A 481 -22.30 8.31 2.05
CA CYS A 481 -23.29 7.24 1.94
C CYS A 481 -24.65 7.80 1.50
N LYS A 482 -25.03 9.00 1.97
CA LYS A 482 -26.25 9.69 1.53
C LYS A 482 -26.18 10.07 0.05
N GLN A 483 -25.06 10.64 -0.40
CA GLN A 483 -24.85 10.97 -1.82
C GLN A 483 -24.86 9.71 -2.70
N ALA A 484 -24.18 8.65 -2.25
CA ALA A 484 -24.16 7.37 -2.94
C ALA A 484 -25.57 6.77 -3.07
N GLN A 485 -26.42 6.85 -2.03
CA GLN A 485 -27.81 6.39 -2.08
C GLN A 485 -28.63 7.08 -3.18
N LEU A 486 -28.40 8.37 -3.39
CA LEU A 486 -29.06 9.19 -4.42
C LEU A 486 -28.40 9.08 -5.80
N TRP A 487 -27.26 8.39 -5.91
CA TRP A 487 -26.51 8.28 -7.16
C TRP A 487 -27.12 7.26 -8.12
N ASN A 488 -27.32 7.69 -9.36
CA ASN A 488 -27.77 6.86 -10.47
C ASN A 488 -26.56 6.32 -11.25
N VAL A 489 -26.37 5.01 -11.19
CA VAL A 489 -25.21 4.33 -11.79
C VAL A 489 -25.28 4.36 -13.34
N LEU A 490 -26.47 4.44 -13.92
CA LEU A 490 -26.64 4.42 -15.39
C LEU A 490 -26.33 5.78 -16.01
N THR A 491 -26.75 6.87 -15.36
CA THR A 491 -26.53 8.23 -15.86
C THR A 491 -25.24 8.86 -15.33
N ASN A 492 -24.65 8.30 -14.26
CA ASN A 492 -23.53 8.89 -13.52
C ASN A 492 -23.85 10.29 -12.96
N GLU A 493 -25.09 10.48 -12.53
CA GLU A 493 -25.60 11.73 -11.97
C GLU A 493 -26.42 11.45 -10.70
N LEU A 494 -26.75 12.50 -9.94
CA LEU A 494 -27.69 12.39 -8.82
C LEU A 494 -29.13 12.33 -9.36
N ASP A 495 -29.95 11.41 -8.85
CA ASP A 495 -31.39 11.43 -9.08
C ASP A 495 -32.04 12.54 -8.23
N GLU A 496 -32.12 13.76 -8.78
CA GLU A 496 -32.74 14.91 -8.10
C GLU A 496 -34.25 14.71 -7.82
N ASP A 497 -34.92 13.91 -8.66
CA ASP A 497 -36.37 13.68 -8.60
C ASP A 497 -36.83 12.93 -7.33
N ASN A 498 -35.94 12.18 -6.67
CA ASN A 498 -36.29 11.44 -5.46
C ASN A 498 -36.32 12.30 -4.18
N ASN A 499 -35.74 13.52 -4.19
CA ASN A 499 -35.74 14.40 -3.01
C ASN A 499 -37.09 15.12 -2.77
N HIS A 500 -38.00 15.11 -3.74
CA HIS A 500 -39.31 15.78 -3.58
C HIS A 500 -40.30 15.01 -2.69
N ASN A 501 -40.12 13.70 -2.47
CA ASN A 501 -41.08 12.91 -1.69
C ASN A 501 -40.84 12.96 -0.16
N ASP A 502 -39.61 13.16 0.32
CA ASP A 502 -39.34 13.21 1.77
C ASP A 502 -39.66 14.57 2.41
N SER A 503 -39.68 15.66 1.61
CA SER A 503 -39.97 17.01 2.11
C SER A 503 -41.47 17.29 2.31
N VAL A 504 -42.35 16.49 1.71
CA VAL A 504 -43.81 16.60 1.88
C VAL A 504 -44.29 15.95 3.18
N SER A 505 -43.59 14.95 3.69
CA SER A 505 -43.90 14.25 4.95
C SER A 505 -43.53 15.04 6.22
N LEU A 506 -42.63 16.04 6.13
CA LEU A 506 -42.23 16.88 7.27
C LEU A 506 -43.04 18.17 7.42
N ARG A 507 -43.97 18.46 6.50
CA ARG A 507 -44.91 19.60 6.61
C ARG A 507 -46.34 19.19 7.01
N ARG A 508 -46.55 17.91 7.34
CA ARG A 508 -47.78 17.40 7.98
C ARG A 508 -47.39 16.70 9.28
N GLY A 509 -46.99 17.49 10.27
CA GLY A 509 -46.76 17.09 11.66
C GLY A 509 -47.12 18.26 12.55
#